data_AF-C0D097-F1
#
_entry.id   AF-C0D097-F1
#
_cell.length_a   1.000
_cell.length_b   1.000
_cell.length_c   1.000
_cell.angle_alpha   90.00
_cell.angle_beta   90.00
_cell.angle_gamma   90.00
#
_symmetry.space_group_name_H-M   'P 1'
#
loop_
_entity.id
_entity.type
_entity.pdbx_description
1 polymer ?
#
loop_
_entity_poly.entity_id
_entity_poly.type
_entity_poly.pdbx_seq_one_letter_code
_entity_poly.pdbx_strand_id
1 'polypeptide(L)'
;MDAVEAISKEEASLLVLGNTESPMFPPELLPYTRRHDFGSGGMKINFLVNYSWEWDLGFQKGAVGPCLKTEDVSRIDLIIRWGGRRRLSGFLPVQSVYADFYVVDDYWPDFTPDHITQALEWYSGQDVTLGG
;
A
#
# COMPACT_ATOMS: atom_id res chain seq x y z
N MET A 1 -11.44 -11.46 4.36
CA MET A 1 -11.32 -12.90 4.05
C MET A 1 -11.39 -13.10 2.55
N ASP A 2 -12.43 -12.59 1.91
CA ASP A 2 -12.70 -12.71 0.46
C ASP A 2 -11.55 -12.24 -0.43
N ALA A 3 -10.87 -11.14 -0.08
CA ALA A 3 -9.74 -10.62 -0.86
C ALA A 3 -8.52 -11.57 -0.85
N VAL A 4 -8.22 -12.20 0.28
CA VAL A 4 -7.10 -13.16 0.37
C VAL A 4 -7.45 -14.43 -0.39
N GLU A 5 -8.70 -14.89 -0.29
CA GLU A 5 -9.17 -16.05 -1.05
C GLU A 5 -9.11 -15.77 -2.57
N ALA A 6 -9.49 -14.58 -3.02
CA ALA A 6 -9.37 -14.18 -4.42
C ALA A 6 -7.90 -14.21 -4.88
N ILE A 7 -6.99 -13.61 -4.10
CA ILE A 7 -5.55 -13.59 -4.41
C ILE A 7 -4.95 -15.01 -4.41
N SER A 8 -5.44 -15.90 -3.55
CA SER A 8 -4.91 -17.27 -3.48
C SER A 8 -5.16 -18.11 -4.75
N LYS A 9 -6.04 -17.63 -5.63
CA LYS A 9 -6.35 -18.23 -6.93
C LYS A 9 -5.45 -17.69 -8.06
N GLU A 10 -4.56 -16.74 -7.75
CA GLU A 10 -3.67 -16.05 -8.69
C GLU A 10 -2.19 -16.37 -8.40
N GLU A 11 -1.33 -16.09 -9.38
CA GLU A 11 0.14 -16.13 -9.23
C GLU A 11 0.63 -14.85 -8.55
N ALA A 12 0.60 -14.81 -7.22
CA ALA A 12 0.86 -13.61 -6.43
C ALA A 12 1.66 -13.90 -5.15
N SER A 13 2.33 -12.87 -4.63
CA SER A 13 3.09 -12.92 -3.38
C SER A 13 2.54 -11.89 -2.41
N LEU A 14 1.84 -12.35 -1.36
CA LEU A 14 1.14 -11.49 -0.40
C LEU A 14 2.02 -11.19 0.82
N LEU A 15 1.96 -9.95 1.30
CA LEU A 15 2.47 -9.55 2.61
C LEU A 15 1.46 -8.62 3.29
N VAL A 16 1.07 -8.93 4.53
CA VAL A 16 0.24 -8.07 5.37
C VAL A 16 1.14 -7.33 6.36
N LEU A 17 1.04 -6.02 6.38
CA LEU A 17 1.82 -5.13 7.24
C LEU A 17 0.88 -4.27 8.09
N GLY A 18 1.21 -4.13 9.37
CA GLY A 18 0.50 -3.25 10.28
C GLY A 18 0.63 -3.68 11.73
N ASN A 19 -0.03 -2.95 12.63
CA ASN A 19 0.11 -3.21 14.06
C ASN A 19 -0.67 -4.47 14.48
N THR A 20 0.02 -5.61 14.47
CA THR A 20 -0.50 -6.94 14.89
C THR A 20 -0.76 -7.06 16.39
N GLU A 21 -0.22 -6.16 17.21
CA GLU A 21 -0.47 -6.12 18.66
C GLU A 21 -1.80 -5.45 19.00
N SER A 22 -2.43 -4.77 18.03
CA SER A 22 -3.72 -4.11 18.22
C SER A 22 -4.86 -5.12 18.31
N PRO A 23 -5.83 -4.93 19.23
CA PRO A 23 -7.04 -5.75 19.27
C PRO A 23 -7.91 -5.59 18.01
N MET A 24 -7.69 -4.54 17.21
CA MET A 24 -8.39 -4.30 15.95
C MET A 24 -7.73 -4.99 14.75
N PHE A 25 -6.58 -5.64 14.94
CA PHE A 25 -5.92 -6.38 13.87
C PHE A 25 -6.66 -7.72 13.63
N PRO A 26 -7.11 -8.01 12.40
CA PRO A 26 -7.83 -9.26 12.11
C PRO A 26 -6.91 -10.48 12.31
N PRO A 27 -7.21 -11.39 13.25
CA PRO A 27 -6.35 -12.53 13.54
C PRO A 27 -6.19 -13.49 12.35
N GLU A 28 -7.16 -13.51 11.43
CA GLU A 28 -7.13 -14.32 10.22
C GLU A 28 -6.02 -13.90 9.24
N LEU A 29 -5.49 -12.69 9.39
CA LEU A 29 -4.40 -12.18 8.56
C LEU A 29 -3.01 -12.44 9.13
N LEU A 30 -2.90 -12.94 10.37
CA LEU A 30 -1.62 -13.26 11.02
C LEU A 30 -0.74 -14.23 10.20
N PRO A 31 -1.26 -15.26 9.52
CA PRO A 31 -0.42 -16.13 8.68
C PRO A 31 0.29 -15.41 7.54
N TYR A 32 -0.21 -14.24 7.12
CA TYR A 32 0.29 -13.47 5.98
C TYR A 32 1.17 -12.28 6.41
N THR A 33 1.51 -12.15 7.69
CA THR A 33 2.47 -11.12 8.17
C THR A 33 3.92 -11.46 7.85
N ARG A 34 4.13 -12.62 7.22
CA ARG A 34 5.34 -12.98 6.49
C ARG A 34 4.95 -13.20 5.04
N ARG A 35 5.88 -12.89 4.12
CA ARG A 35 5.66 -13.06 2.68
C ARG A 35 5.14 -14.47 2.40
N HIS A 36 4.02 -14.56 1.69
CA HIS A 36 3.37 -15.81 1.35
C HIS A 36 3.13 -15.85 -0.15
N ASP A 37 3.77 -16.82 -0.82
CA ASP A 37 3.62 -17.03 -2.26
C ASP A 37 2.45 -17.97 -2.52
N PHE A 38 1.57 -17.54 -3.43
CA PHE A 38 0.55 -18.37 -4.05
C PHE A 38 1.05 -18.80 -5.43
N GLY A 39 0.88 -20.08 -5.77
CA GLY A 39 1.40 -20.66 -7.01
C GLY A 39 2.93 -20.67 -7.04
N SER A 40 3.51 -20.23 -8.16
CA SER A 40 4.94 -20.05 -8.37
C SER A 40 5.49 -18.70 -7.87
N GLY A 41 4.61 -17.86 -7.31
CA GLY A 41 4.92 -16.47 -6.98
C GLY A 41 4.84 -15.57 -8.22
N GLY A 42 4.48 -14.30 -8.01
CA GLY A 42 4.27 -13.37 -9.11
C GLY A 42 4.15 -11.93 -8.62
N MET A 43 3.01 -11.29 -8.89
CA MET A 43 2.79 -9.92 -8.46
C MET A 43 2.90 -9.79 -6.93
N LYS A 44 3.76 -8.90 -6.45
CA LYS A 44 3.88 -8.62 -5.01
C LYS A 44 2.76 -7.70 -4.57
N ILE A 45 1.93 -8.18 -3.65
CA ILE A 45 0.78 -7.46 -3.11
C ILE A 45 1.04 -7.20 -1.62
N ASN A 46 1.00 -5.94 -1.21
CA ASN A 46 1.13 -5.55 0.19
C ASN A 46 -0.21 -5.03 0.71
N PHE A 47 -0.73 -5.62 1.78
CA PHE A 47 -1.92 -5.14 2.47
C PHE A 47 -1.50 -4.39 3.74
N LEU A 48 -1.82 -3.10 3.81
CA LEU A 48 -1.64 -2.30 5.01
C LEU A 48 -2.91 -2.38 5.86
N VAL A 49 -2.85 -3.07 7.00
CA VAL A 49 -4.01 -3.34 7.86
C VAL A 49 -3.73 -2.85 9.26
N ASN A 50 -4.59 -1.95 9.78
CA ASN A 50 -4.32 -1.27 11.04
C ASN A 50 -2.91 -0.62 11.06
N TYR A 51 -2.58 0.01 9.94
CA TYR A 51 -1.33 0.71 9.68
C TYR A 51 -1.43 2.17 10.14
N SER A 52 -0.33 2.72 10.65
CA SER A 52 -0.13 4.16 10.82
C SER A 52 1.33 4.51 10.53
N TRP A 53 1.59 5.75 10.13
CA TRP A 53 2.95 6.22 9.88
C TRP A 53 3.81 6.21 11.16
N GLU A 54 3.21 6.46 12.33
CA GLU A 54 3.90 6.38 13.61
C GLU A 54 4.34 4.96 13.92
N TRP A 55 3.45 3.99 13.71
CA TRP A 55 3.78 2.57 13.88
C TRP A 55 4.92 2.18 12.96
N ASP A 56 4.83 2.59 11.69
CA ASP A 56 5.80 2.27 10.63
C ASP A 56 7.19 2.84 10.91
N LEU A 57 7.25 4.12 11.28
CA LEU A 57 8.49 4.78 11.67
C LEU A 57 9.01 4.33 13.04
N GLY A 58 8.27 3.50 13.79
CA GLY A 58 8.59 3.21 15.19
C GLY A 58 8.66 4.48 16.04
N PHE A 59 7.84 5.48 15.70
CA PHE A 59 7.93 6.81 16.30
C PHE A 59 7.52 6.78 17.77
N GLN A 60 8.47 7.09 18.66
CA GLN A 60 8.24 7.11 20.10
C GLN A 60 8.99 8.28 20.72
N LYS A 61 8.27 9.08 21.53
CA LYS A 61 8.84 10.22 22.30
C LYS A 61 9.66 11.20 21.43
N GLY A 62 9.24 11.44 20.19
CA GLY A 62 9.92 12.37 19.28
C GLY A 62 11.08 11.77 18.49
N ALA A 63 11.39 10.48 18.65
CA ALA A 63 12.43 9.78 17.91
C ALA A 63 11.83 8.77 16.93
N VAL A 64 12.43 8.68 15.74
CA VAL A 64 12.17 7.62 14.76
C VAL A 64 12.97 6.38 15.17
N GLY A 65 12.37 5.20 14.98
CA GLY A 65 13.01 3.92 15.22
C GLY A 65 14.20 3.65 14.27
N PRO A 66 14.98 2.60 14.53
CA PRO A 66 16.17 2.30 13.75
C PRO A 66 15.88 1.79 12.32
N CYS A 67 14.68 1.26 12.08
CA CYS A 67 14.24 0.74 10.79
C CYS A 67 12.75 1.03 10.57
N LEU A 68 12.34 1.02 9.30
CA LEU A 68 10.93 1.06 8.92
C LEU A 68 10.32 -0.32 9.09
N LYS A 69 9.12 -0.40 9.68
CA LYS A 69 8.40 -1.68 9.74
C LYS A 69 7.92 -2.15 8.37
N THR A 70 7.87 -1.24 7.41
CA THR A 70 7.52 -1.52 6.01
C THR A 70 8.74 -1.50 5.08
N GLU A 71 9.94 -1.80 5.58
CA GLU A 71 11.19 -1.85 4.77
C GLU A 71 11.10 -2.77 3.53
N ASP A 72 10.27 -3.83 3.64
CA ASP A 72 9.98 -4.78 2.56
C ASP A 72 9.03 -4.25 1.47
N VAL A 73 8.50 -3.03 1.65
CA VAL A 73 7.67 -2.34 0.66
C VAL A 73 8.57 -1.46 -0.20
N SER A 74 8.57 -1.74 -1.50
CA SER A 74 9.28 -0.93 -2.50
C SER A 74 8.83 0.53 -2.45
N ARG A 75 9.69 1.42 -2.99
CA ARG A 75 9.27 2.79 -3.33
C ARG A 75 7.96 2.76 -4.12
N ILE A 76 7.11 3.75 -3.87
CA ILE A 76 5.88 3.96 -4.61
C ILE A 76 6.15 4.96 -5.73
N ASP A 77 5.80 4.58 -6.95
CA ASP A 77 5.92 5.43 -8.13
C ASP A 77 4.61 6.20 -8.39
N LEU A 78 3.46 5.54 -8.19
CA LEU A 78 2.13 6.11 -8.40
C LEU A 78 1.20 5.79 -7.22
N ILE A 79 0.53 6.82 -6.70
CA ILE A 79 -0.58 6.69 -5.75
C ILE A 79 -1.88 7.05 -6.46
N ILE A 80 -2.81 6.11 -6.49
CA ILE A 80 -4.18 6.33 -6.96
C ILE A 80 -5.08 6.46 -5.74
N ARG A 81 -5.83 7.58 -5.64
CA ARG A 81 -6.67 7.88 -4.48
C ARG A 81 -8.08 8.31 -4.87
N TRP A 82 -9.08 7.59 -4.37
CA TRP A 82 -10.50 7.90 -4.54
C TRP A 82 -11.04 8.93 -3.55
N GLY A 83 -12.16 9.54 -3.90
CA GLY A 83 -12.96 10.46 -3.08
C GLY A 83 -12.52 11.93 -3.15
N GLY A 84 -11.77 12.34 -4.18
CA GLY A 84 -11.44 13.74 -4.48
C GLY A 84 -10.49 14.44 -3.48
N ARG A 85 -10.05 13.75 -2.41
CA ARG A 85 -9.20 14.33 -1.36
C ARG A 85 -7.72 14.30 -1.78
N ARG A 86 -7.08 15.46 -1.83
CA ARG A 86 -5.65 15.63 -2.19
C ARG A 86 -4.75 15.67 -0.95
N ARG A 87 -4.57 14.53 -0.29
CA ARG A 87 -3.64 14.38 0.86
C ARG A 87 -3.19 12.93 1.00
N LEU A 88 -1.97 12.72 1.49
CA LEU A 88 -1.44 11.37 1.74
C LEU A 88 -2.16 10.66 2.90
N SER A 89 -2.61 11.42 3.90
CA SER A 89 -3.27 10.89 5.11
C SER A 89 -2.43 9.85 5.87
N GLY A 90 -1.11 10.03 5.89
CA GLY A 90 -0.18 9.15 6.60
C GLY A 90 0.16 7.84 5.88
N PHE A 91 -0.27 7.65 4.62
CA PHE A 91 0.07 6.47 3.84
C PHE A 91 1.55 6.44 3.43
N LEU A 92 2.34 5.51 3.98
CA LEU A 92 3.73 5.20 3.59
C LEU A 92 4.57 6.44 3.22
N PRO A 93 4.77 7.40 4.16
CA PRO A 93 5.37 8.70 3.84
C PRO A 93 6.79 8.59 3.27
N VAL A 94 7.58 7.59 3.70
CA VAL A 94 8.96 7.42 3.22
C VAL A 94 8.99 6.81 1.81
N GLN A 95 8.17 5.80 1.56
CA GLN A 95 8.10 5.15 0.24
C GLN A 95 7.45 6.07 -0.81
N SER A 96 6.67 7.06 -0.38
CA SER A 96 5.89 7.95 -1.26
C SER A 96 6.60 9.27 -1.61
N VAL A 97 7.86 9.48 -1.20
CA VAL A 97 8.55 10.79 -1.34
C VAL A 97 8.58 11.31 -2.78
N TYR A 98 8.68 10.41 -3.76
CA TYR A 98 8.73 10.74 -5.20
C TYR A 98 7.52 10.20 -5.96
N ALA A 99 6.46 9.78 -5.26
CA ALA A 99 5.30 9.22 -5.91
C ALA A 99 4.47 10.31 -6.59
N ASP A 100 4.07 10.06 -7.83
CA ASP A 100 3.02 10.83 -8.47
C ASP A 100 1.66 10.52 -7.83
N PHE A 101 0.77 11.51 -7.81
CA PHE A 101 -0.50 11.43 -7.10
C PHE A 101 -1.68 11.64 -8.04
N TYR A 102 -2.34 10.56 -8.42
CA TYR A 102 -3.55 10.59 -9.23
C TYR A 102 -4.79 10.51 -8.35
N VAL A 103 -5.67 11.50 -8.45
CA VAL A 103 -6.90 11.58 -7.64
C VAL A 103 -8.11 11.29 -8.50
N VAL A 104 -8.87 10.29 -8.08
CA VAL A 104 -10.18 9.95 -8.63
C VAL A 104 -11.24 10.66 -7.77
N ASP A 105 -12.13 11.41 -8.42
CA ASP A 105 -13.19 12.14 -7.72
C ASP A 105 -14.31 11.22 -7.22
N ASP A 106 -14.57 10.11 -7.92
CA ASP A 106 -15.52 9.06 -7.52
C ASP A 106 -15.12 8.40 -6.19
N TYR A 107 -16.12 7.84 -5.49
CA TYR A 107 -15.89 7.12 -4.24
C TYR A 107 -15.44 5.68 -4.52
N TRP A 108 -14.65 5.11 -3.59
CA TRP A 108 -14.14 3.75 -3.70
C TRP A 108 -15.21 2.66 -3.96
N PRO A 109 -16.43 2.71 -3.35
CA PRO A 109 -17.48 1.75 -3.65
C PRO A 109 -17.93 1.74 -5.11
N ASP A 110 -17.73 2.85 -5.83
CA ASP A 110 -18.09 3.03 -7.24
C ASP A 110 -16.88 2.73 -8.17
N PHE A 111 -15.92 1.94 -7.69
CA PHE A 111 -14.74 1.55 -8.44
C PHE A 111 -15.09 0.95 -9.80
N THR A 112 -14.39 1.41 -10.84
CA THR A 112 -14.40 0.79 -12.17
C THR A 112 -12.96 0.52 -12.63
N PRO A 113 -12.71 -0.55 -13.42
CA PRO A 113 -11.36 -0.81 -13.97
C PRO A 113 -10.79 0.36 -14.77
N ASP A 114 -11.66 1.16 -15.39
CA ASP A 114 -11.29 2.34 -16.18
C ASP A 114 -10.56 3.40 -15.34
N HIS A 115 -10.89 3.53 -14.04
CA HIS A 115 -10.16 4.42 -13.13
C HIS A 115 -8.66 4.07 -13.05
N ILE A 116 -8.31 2.78 -13.08
CA ILE A 116 -6.92 2.33 -13.07
C ILE A 116 -6.27 2.61 -14.43
N THR A 117 -6.96 2.28 -15.53
CA THR A 117 -6.46 2.52 -16.89
C THR A 117 -6.13 4.00 -17.09
N GLN A 118 -7.05 4.91 -16.74
CA GLN A 118 -6.83 6.34 -16.85
C GLN A 118 -5.66 6.83 -15.98
N ALA A 119 -5.52 6.29 -14.76
CA ALA A 119 -4.41 6.65 -13.88
C ALA A 119 -3.05 6.22 -14.46
N LEU A 120 -2.98 5.02 -15.06
CA LEU A 120 -1.77 4.51 -15.71
C LEU A 120 -1.43 5.28 -16.99
N GLU A 121 -2.44 5.61 -17.81
CA GLU A 121 -2.26 6.45 -19.00
C GLU A 121 -1.74 7.84 -18.60
N TRP A 122 -2.35 8.46 -17.59
CA TRP A 122 -1.88 9.73 -17.05
C TRP A 122 -0.44 9.64 -16.53
N TYR A 123 -0.13 8.59 -15.77
CA TYR A 123 1.21 8.35 -15.21
C TYR A 123 2.26 8.17 -16.31
N SER A 124 1.92 7.50 -17.43
CA SER A 124 2.83 7.29 -18.56
C SER A 124 3.30 8.58 -19.24
N GLY A 125 2.56 9.69 -19.05
CA GLY A 125 2.91 11.02 -19.53
C GLY A 125 3.68 11.88 -18.52
N GLN A 126 3.90 11.40 -17.29
CA GLN A 126 4.66 12.16 -16.28
C GLN A 126 6.16 11.98 -16.51
N ASP A 127 6.92 13.02 -16.18
CA ASP A 127 8.38 12.97 -16.29
C ASP A 127 8.97 12.17 -15.13
N VAL A 128 9.92 11.28 -15.42
CA VAL A 128 10.61 10.47 -14.40
C VAL A 128 11.69 11.35 -13.76
N THR A 129 11.26 12.34 -12.98
CA THR A 129 12.18 13.18 -12.22
C THR A 129 12.47 12.51 -10.88
N LEU A 130 13.57 11.75 -10.79
CA LEU A 130 14.06 11.19 -9.52
C LEU A 130 14.73 12.26 -8.63
N GLY A 131 14.42 13.54 -8.83
CA GLY A 131 14.85 14.67 -8.01
C GLY A 131 15.34 15.87 -8.82
N GLY A 132 14.44 16.86 -9.03
CA GLY A 132 14.79 18.23 -9.47
C GLY A 132 14.99 18.44 -10.96
#